data_AF-A0A9P0DE04-F1
#
_entry.id   AF-A0A9P0DE04-F1
#
_cell.length_a   1.000
_cell.length_b   1.000
_cell.length_c   1.000
_cell.angle_alpha   90.00
_cell.angle_beta   90.00
_cell.angle_gamma   90.00
#
_symmetry.space_group_name_H-M   'P 1'
#
loop_
_entity.id
_entity.type
_entity.pdbx_description
1 polymer ?
#
loop_
_entity_poly.entity_id
_entity_poly.type
_entity_poly.pdbx_seq_one_letter_code
_entity_poly.pdbx_strand_id
1 'polypeptide(L)'
;MDNKLFSIKAEKISKQFLCTTPLLNFDWQNIFDIFLTEDQQLYILNKTVNSELVLKYPIQLNYQKSFLKHIINNLENKLSTESVQESVIHDDVYSAYGRLVAAGDSYEANYKHYLFGNNGQKIILKESNSLISDGTTGLRTWQASLALSEWIIQNKEHFNEKSVLELGSGIGLTGLVLQKSCLLKFIYLTDCHSTVLENLCENIKINISETDNVDNRNLLVNTNIGNRCLHTNNDPSTLSILNLPWEDFNSEICKDLGAIDKVIAADIVYDTDLFESLMNAIKCLKDYCGVEEFIFSCTERNSETLDEFLTLMRQLFRVIEQVTTPNQSIFIWPNDTPIKIFRFKD
;
A
#
# COMPACT_ATOMS: atom_id res chain seq x y z
N MET A 1 18.86 24.89 14.79
CA MET A 1 17.93 23.87 15.32
C MET A 1 18.75 22.75 15.93
N ASP A 2 18.32 22.19 17.07
CA ASP A 2 18.95 20.98 17.63
C ASP A 2 18.94 19.85 16.59
N ASN A 3 20.07 19.15 16.41
CA ASN A 3 20.24 18.06 15.44
C ASN A 3 19.20 16.96 15.62
N LYS A 4 18.77 16.70 16.86
CA LYS A 4 17.72 15.73 17.15
C LYS A 4 16.37 16.16 16.59
N LEU A 5 15.99 17.43 16.79
CA LEU A 5 14.75 17.98 16.27
C LEU A 5 14.76 18.02 14.73
N PHE A 6 15.90 18.40 14.13
CA PHE A 6 16.07 18.38 12.69
C PHE A 6 15.86 16.97 12.12
N SER A 7 16.49 15.95 12.69
CA SER A 7 16.35 14.56 12.24
C SER A 7 14.89 14.11 12.26
N ILE A 8 14.14 14.40 13.33
CA ILE A 8 12.71 14.07 13.41
C ILE A 8 11.91 14.74 12.28
N LYS A 9 12.19 16.01 11.97
CA LYS A 9 11.53 16.72 10.86
C LYS A 9 11.90 16.10 9.50
N ALA A 10 13.18 15.80 9.29
CA ALA A 10 13.68 15.21 8.06
C ALA A 10 13.11 13.80 7.81
N GLU A 11 12.93 12.98 8.86
CA GLU A 11 12.27 11.67 8.72
C GLU A 11 10.79 11.81 8.31
N LYS A 12 10.07 12.81 8.81
CA LYS A 12 8.69 13.10 8.37
C LYS A 12 8.61 13.56 6.91
N ILE A 13 9.58 14.37 6.46
CA ILE A 13 9.70 14.78 5.05
C ILE A 13 10.02 13.56 4.19
N SER A 14 10.99 12.74 4.58
CA SER A 14 11.35 11.51 3.88
C SER A 14 10.15 10.59 3.74
N LYS A 15 9.41 10.36 4.82
CA LYS A 15 8.19 9.54 4.81
C LYS A 15 7.14 10.05 3.81
N GLN A 16 6.86 11.35 3.81
CA GLN A 16 5.91 11.94 2.86
C GLN A 16 6.40 11.83 1.40
N PHE A 17 7.70 12.05 1.17
CA PHE A 17 8.31 11.91 -0.15
C PHE A 17 8.22 10.46 -0.66
N LEU A 18 8.55 9.49 0.18
CA LEU A 18 8.51 8.05 -0.11
C LEU A 18 7.08 7.55 -0.39
N CYS A 19 6.09 8.11 0.30
CA CYS A 19 4.67 7.88 0.03
C CYS A 19 4.12 8.68 -1.16
N THR A 20 4.94 9.50 -1.83
CA THR A 20 4.56 10.38 -2.96
C THR A 20 3.43 11.37 -2.62
N THR A 21 3.41 11.88 -1.38
CA THR A 21 2.43 12.89 -0.95
C THR A 21 2.47 14.10 -1.89
N PRO A 22 1.33 14.55 -2.46
CA PRO A 22 1.30 15.70 -3.36
C PRO A 22 1.97 16.93 -2.72
N LEU A 23 2.87 17.60 -3.45
CA LEU A 23 3.65 18.72 -2.91
C LEU A 23 2.80 19.89 -2.39
N LEU A 24 1.58 20.05 -2.93
CA LEU A 24 0.61 21.04 -2.45
C LEU A 24 0.14 20.77 -1.01
N ASN A 25 0.07 19.49 -0.62
CA ASN A 25 -0.39 19.03 0.69
C ASN A 25 0.77 18.56 1.58
N PHE A 26 2.00 18.85 1.17
CA PHE A 26 3.21 18.35 1.83
C PHE A 26 3.55 19.21 3.04
N ASP A 27 3.63 18.59 4.21
CA ASP A 27 4.03 19.25 5.45
C ASP A 27 5.56 19.28 5.55
N TRP A 28 6.15 20.40 5.16
CA TRP A 28 7.60 20.65 5.21
C TRP A 28 8.14 20.84 6.64
N GLN A 29 7.33 20.66 7.68
CA GLN A 29 7.72 20.77 9.10
C GLN A 29 8.40 22.10 9.45
N ASN A 30 8.13 23.16 8.67
CA ASN A 30 8.81 24.45 8.79
C ASN A 30 10.35 24.28 8.78
N ILE A 31 10.86 23.33 8.00
CA ILE A 31 12.30 22.99 7.99
C ILE A 31 13.13 24.12 7.40
N PHE A 32 12.54 24.92 6.51
CA PHE A 32 13.16 26.06 5.86
C PHE A 32 12.99 27.38 6.62
N ASP A 33 12.38 27.39 7.82
CA ASP A 33 12.27 28.62 8.64
C ASP A 33 13.65 29.11 9.09
N ILE A 34 14.60 28.18 9.20
CA ILE A 34 16.00 28.42 9.55
C ILE A 34 16.92 28.05 8.39
N PHE A 35 18.17 28.51 8.46
CA PHE A 35 19.21 28.02 7.57
C PHE A 35 19.53 26.53 7.80
N LEU A 36 19.63 25.76 6.71
CA LEU A 36 20.03 24.36 6.74
C LEU A 36 21.52 24.23 6.43
N THR A 37 22.27 23.64 7.35
CA THR A 37 23.70 23.35 7.13
C THR A 37 23.89 22.40 5.95
N GLU A 38 25.08 22.37 5.36
CA GLU A 38 25.42 21.43 4.29
C GLU A 38 25.13 19.97 4.66
N ASP A 39 25.51 19.54 5.87
CA ASP A 39 25.19 18.21 6.40
C ASP A 39 23.68 17.94 6.48
N GLN A 40 22.88 18.95 6.82
CA GLN A 40 21.42 18.84 6.89
C GLN A 40 20.79 18.73 5.50
N GLN A 41 21.29 19.50 4.53
CA GLN A 41 20.87 19.39 3.13
C GLN A 41 21.19 17.98 2.59
N LEU A 42 22.40 17.48 2.83
CA LEU A 42 22.83 16.14 2.43
C LEU A 42 22.01 15.04 3.14
N TYR A 43 21.67 15.24 4.41
CA TYR A 43 20.81 14.30 5.15
C TYR A 43 19.43 14.15 4.51
N ILE A 44 18.76 15.25 4.17
CA ILE A 44 17.45 15.20 3.49
C ILE A 44 17.60 14.52 2.12
N LEU A 45 18.64 14.86 1.37
CA LEU A 45 18.91 14.30 0.04
C LEU A 45 19.06 12.77 0.09
N ASN A 46 19.88 12.26 1.01
CA ASN A 46 20.15 10.84 1.19
C ASN A 46 18.97 10.06 1.80
N LYS A 47 18.04 10.75 2.46
CA LYS A 47 16.77 10.17 2.93
C LYS A 47 15.65 10.26 1.89
N THR A 48 15.88 10.90 0.74
CA THR A 48 14.87 11.08 -0.31
C THR A 48 15.39 10.60 -1.66
N VAL A 49 15.70 11.51 -2.59
CA VAL A 49 16.07 11.22 -3.99
C VAL A 49 17.36 10.42 -4.16
N ASN A 50 18.26 10.45 -3.17
CA ASN A 50 19.52 9.69 -3.16
C ASN A 50 19.46 8.50 -2.21
N SER A 51 18.30 8.19 -1.63
CA SER A 51 18.17 6.99 -0.80
C SER A 51 18.36 5.74 -1.66
N GLU A 52 19.03 4.72 -1.12
CA GLU A 52 19.22 3.43 -1.79
C GLU A 52 17.90 2.83 -2.29
N LEU A 53 16.83 3.05 -1.51
CA LEU A 53 15.50 2.59 -1.83
C LEU A 53 14.97 3.21 -3.14
N VAL A 54 15.09 4.53 -3.27
CA VAL A 54 14.61 5.27 -4.46
C VAL A 54 15.52 5.04 -5.66
N LEU A 55 16.82 4.82 -5.44
CA LEU A 55 17.75 4.47 -6.52
C LEU A 55 17.48 3.06 -7.06
N LYS A 56 17.10 2.09 -6.21
CA LYS A 56 16.75 0.71 -6.62
C LYS A 56 15.33 0.61 -7.20
N TYR A 57 14.37 1.35 -6.64
CA TYR A 57 12.96 1.32 -6.98
C TYR A 57 12.43 2.76 -7.13
N PRO A 58 12.56 3.36 -8.33
CA PRO A 58 12.37 4.79 -8.53
C PRO A 58 10.95 5.27 -8.31
N ILE A 59 10.83 6.41 -7.61
CA ILE A 59 9.60 7.21 -7.59
C ILE A 59 9.49 7.96 -8.92
N GLN A 60 8.28 8.31 -9.36
CA GLN A 60 8.05 9.12 -10.56
C GLN A 60 9.03 10.31 -10.68
N LEU A 61 9.79 10.34 -11.79
CA LEU A 61 10.84 11.35 -12.03
C LEU A 61 10.34 12.79 -11.90
N ASN A 62 9.16 13.10 -12.44
CA ASN A 62 8.57 14.43 -12.36
C ASN A 62 8.24 14.87 -10.93
N TYR A 63 7.85 13.93 -10.07
CA TYR A 63 7.66 14.18 -8.65
C TYR A 63 9.00 14.48 -7.97
N GLN A 64 10.03 13.68 -8.22
CA GLN A 64 11.39 13.92 -7.68
C GLN A 64 11.97 15.26 -8.13
N LYS A 65 11.83 15.62 -9.42
CA LYS A 65 12.24 16.93 -9.97
C LYS A 65 11.53 18.07 -9.25
N SER A 66 10.21 17.97 -9.10
CA SER A 66 9.40 19.00 -8.44
C SER A 66 9.77 19.16 -6.96
N PHE A 67 10.05 18.04 -6.29
CA PHE A 67 10.48 18.02 -4.89
C PHE A 67 11.82 18.74 -4.71
N LEU A 68 12.86 18.38 -5.49
CA LEU A 68 14.16 19.04 -5.39
C LEU A 68 14.11 20.50 -5.80
N LYS A 69 13.34 20.84 -6.85
CA LYS A 69 13.15 22.24 -7.26
C LYS A 69 12.53 23.06 -6.13
N HIS A 70 11.59 22.49 -5.38
CA HIS A 70 11.04 23.15 -4.20
C HIS A 70 12.11 23.39 -3.13
N ILE A 71 12.95 22.40 -2.82
CA ILE A 71 14.06 22.55 -1.87
C ILE A 71 15.03 23.64 -2.32
N ILE A 72 15.50 23.59 -3.57
CA ILE A 72 16.45 24.55 -4.15
C ILE A 72 15.90 25.97 -4.04
N ASN A 73 14.67 26.20 -4.50
CA ASN A 73 14.05 27.53 -4.44
C ASN A 73 13.95 28.07 -3.01
N ASN A 74 13.64 27.23 -2.01
CA ASN A 74 13.57 27.68 -0.62
C ASN A 74 14.96 28.03 -0.06
N LEU A 75 15.97 27.23 -0.38
CA LEU A 75 17.36 27.51 0.03
C LEU A 75 17.85 28.82 -0.62
N GLU A 76 17.67 29.00 -1.93
CA GLU A 76 18.05 30.21 -2.67
C GLU A 76 17.36 31.47 -2.12
N ASN A 77 16.06 31.38 -1.86
CA ASN A 77 15.31 32.50 -1.28
C ASN A 77 15.87 32.89 0.09
N LYS A 78 16.17 31.91 0.96
CA LYS A 78 16.75 32.18 2.29
C LYS A 78 18.11 32.86 2.20
N LEU A 79 18.98 32.41 1.28
CA LEU A 79 20.28 33.04 1.00
C LEU A 79 20.16 34.50 0.57
N SER A 80 19.12 34.82 -0.22
CA SER A 80 18.91 36.19 -0.70
C SER A 80 18.40 37.15 0.38
N THR A 81 17.70 36.64 1.40
CA THR A 81 17.02 37.45 2.43
C THR A 81 17.84 37.65 3.70
N GLU A 82 18.75 36.72 4.02
CA GLU A 82 19.54 36.78 5.23
C GLU A 82 21.00 37.05 4.85
N SER A 83 21.57 38.14 5.35
CA SER A 83 22.97 38.53 5.11
C SER A 83 23.94 37.61 5.88
N VAL A 84 23.98 36.34 5.50
CA VAL A 84 24.88 35.33 6.06
C VAL A 84 25.95 35.03 5.02
N GLN A 85 27.21 35.29 5.37
CA GLN A 85 28.35 35.32 4.46
C GLN A 85 28.93 33.93 4.11
N GLU A 86 28.47 32.85 4.75
CA GLU A 86 29.13 31.53 4.70
C GLU A 86 28.19 30.36 4.39
N SER A 87 26.97 30.64 3.97
CA SER A 87 25.96 29.60 3.84
C SER A 87 25.74 29.31 2.35
N VAL A 88 26.04 28.09 1.90
CA VAL A 88 25.98 27.67 0.49
C VAL A 88 25.03 26.50 0.31
N ILE A 89 24.49 26.36 -0.90
CA ILE A 89 23.73 25.18 -1.29
C ILE A 89 24.74 24.10 -1.64
N HIS A 90 24.60 22.92 -1.02
CA HIS A 90 25.52 21.81 -1.23
C HIS A 90 25.46 21.32 -2.69
N ASP A 91 26.61 21.11 -3.32
CA ASP A 91 26.72 20.75 -4.75
C ASP A 91 25.95 19.48 -5.13
N ASP A 92 25.84 18.51 -4.22
CA ASP A 92 25.07 17.28 -4.44
C ASP A 92 23.57 17.54 -4.67
N VAL A 93 23.02 18.63 -4.15
CA VAL A 93 21.61 19.00 -4.40
C VAL A 93 21.42 19.34 -5.87
N TYR A 94 22.29 20.17 -6.43
CA TYR A 94 22.28 20.49 -7.86
C TYR A 94 22.64 19.29 -8.73
N SER A 95 23.60 18.48 -8.30
CA SER A 95 24.00 17.27 -9.02
C SER A 95 22.86 16.25 -9.10
N ALA A 96 22.12 16.05 -8.00
CA ALA A 96 20.94 15.18 -7.98
C ALA A 96 19.83 15.73 -8.89
N TYR A 97 19.57 17.04 -8.86
CA TYR A 97 18.58 17.64 -9.76
C TYR A 97 19.01 17.54 -11.23
N GLY A 98 20.28 17.81 -11.54
CA GLY A 98 20.85 17.67 -12.88
C GLY A 98 20.74 16.24 -13.41
N ARG A 99 21.00 15.23 -12.56
CA ARG A 99 20.79 13.81 -12.88
C ARG A 99 19.33 13.52 -13.26
N LEU A 100 18.36 14.05 -12.50
CA LEU A 100 16.93 13.85 -12.79
C LEU A 100 16.48 14.58 -14.07
N VAL A 101 17.02 15.77 -14.35
CA VAL A 101 16.75 16.50 -15.60
C VAL A 101 17.33 15.74 -16.80
N ALA A 102 18.54 15.21 -16.67
CA ALA A 102 19.21 14.45 -17.72
C ALA A 102 18.51 13.13 -18.05
N ALA A 103 17.82 12.51 -17.07
CA ALA A 103 17.02 11.30 -17.29
C ALA A 103 15.82 11.51 -18.24
N GLY A 104 15.37 12.75 -18.45
CA GLY A 104 14.30 13.08 -19.40
C GLY A 104 12.92 12.56 -19.00
N ASP A 105 12.17 12.07 -19.99
CA ASP A 105 10.82 11.50 -19.86
C ASP A 105 10.82 9.97 -20.10
N SER A 106 11.90 9.28 -19.73
CA SER A 106 11.92 7.81 -19.81
C SER A 106 10.72 7.21 -19.07
N TYR A 107 10.05 6.25 -19.72
CA TYR A 107 8.93 5.54 -19.11
C TYR A 107 9.49 4.59 -18.04
N GLU A 108 9.62 5.09 -16.82
CA GLU A 108 10.12 4.31 -15.69
C GLU A 108 8.98 3.85 -14.80
N ALA A 109 9.09 2.61 -14.34
CA ALA A 109 8.23 2.04 -13.33
C ALA A 109 8.13 2.99 -12.12
N ASN A 110 6.92 3.26 -11.67
CA ASN A 110 6.66 4.16 -10.56
C ASN A 110 6.42 3.36 -9.28
N TYR A 111 7.26 3.60 -8.28
CA TYR A 111 7.17 2.93 -6.99
C TYR A 111 6.70 3.88 -5.88
N LYS A 112 5.94 3.34 -4.94
CA LYS A 112 5.69 3.94 -3.63
C LYS A 112 6.31 3.10 -2.53
N HIS A 113 6.76 3.78 -1.49
CA HIS A 113 7.51 3.20 -0.39
C HIS A 113 6.83 3.50 0.93
N TYR A 114 6.25 2.48 1.54
CA TYR A 114 5.58 2.58 2.83
C TYR A 114 6.49 2.03 3.92
N LEU A 115 7.05 2.94 4.73
CA LEU A 115 7.88 2.58 5.89
C LEU A 115 6.99 2.40 7.12
N PHE A 116 7.14 1.28 7.82
CA PHE A 116 6.36 0.98 9.02
C PHE A 116 7.13 0.16 10.05
N GLY A 117 6.65 0.20 11.29
CA GLY A 117 7.29 -0.45 12.44
C GLY A 117 8.64 0.18 12.83
N ASN A 118 9.15 -0.22 13.99
CA ASN A 118 10.41 0.33 14.53
C ASN A 118 11.66 -0.38 13.99
N ASN A 119 11.49 -1.47 13.25
CA ASN A 119 12.57 -2.35 12.78
C ASN A 119 12.94 -2.10 11.30
N GLY A 120 12.52 -0.97 10.73
CA GLY A 120 12.77 -0.66 9.32
C GLY A 120 11.95 -1.52 8.35
N GLN A 121 10.77 -2.01 8.76
CA GLN A 121 9.90 -2.74 7.85
C GLN A 121 9.41 -1.79 6.76
N LYS A 122 9.28 -2.32 5.54
CA LYS A 122 8.89 -1.56 4.37
C LYS A 122 8.04 -2.40 3.44
N ILE A 123 7.12 -1.72 2.75
CA ILE A 123 6.41 -2.24 1.58
C ILE A 123 6.72 -1.33 0.40
N ILE A 124 7.11 -1.95 -0.71
CA ILE A 124 7.50 -1.29 -1.96
C ILE A 124 6.48 -1.73 -3.01
N LEU A 125 5.67 -0.81 -3.53
CA LEU A 125 4.65 -1.13 -4.51
C LEU A 125 4.92 -0.42 -5.82
N LYS A 126 4.98 -1.18 -6.90
CA LYS A 126 4.84 -0.66 -8.26
C LYS A 126 3.38 -0.28 -8.49
N GLU A 127 3.13 0.96 -8.88
CA GLU A 127 1.78 1.50 -9.11
C GLU A 127 1.68 2.28 -10.43
N SER A 128 0.48 2.37 -10.98
CA SER A 128 0.18 3.27 -12.08
C SER A 128 -0.01 4.73 -11.64
N ASN A 129 0.41 5.64 -12.52
CA ASN A 129 0.22 7.08 -12.39
C ASN A 129 -1.20 7.56 -12.77
N SER A 130 -2.00 6.72 -13.42
CA SER A 130 -3.38 7.05 -13.80
C SER A 130 -4.40 6.36 -12.88
N LEU A 131 -5.51 7.05 -12.59
CA LEU A 131 -6.62 6.51 -11.78
C LEU A 131 -7.26 5.28 -12.42
N ILE A 132 -7.37 5.29 -13.75
CA ILE A 132 -7.77 4.15 -14.57
C ILE A 132 -6.60 3.88 -15.51
N SER A 133 -6.12 2.65 -15.53
CA SER A 133 -5.06 2.18 -16.43
C SER A 133 -5.45 0.81 -16.93
N ASP A 134 -5.29 0.54 -18.22
CA ASP A 134 -5.67 -0.73 -18.84
C ASP A 134 -7.13 -1.16 -18.57
N GLY A 135 -8.03 -0.18 -18.37
CA GLY A 135 -9.45 -0.44 -18.09
C GLY A 135 -9.75 -0.86 -16.65
N THR A 136 -8.77 -0.80 -15.74
CA THR A 136 -8.93 -1.16 -14.33
C THR A 136 -8.51 -0.05 -13.38
N THR A 137 -9.09 -0.06 -12.17
CA THR A 137 -8.73 0.80 -11.03
C THR A 137 -7.77 0.09 -10.05
N GLY A 138 -7.47 -1.20 -10.27
CA GLY A 138 -6.72 -2.06 -9.35
C GLY A 138 -5.20 -1.86 -9.37
N LEU A 139 -4.66 -0.99 -10.23
CA LEU A 139 -3.21 -0.76 -10.39
C LEU A 139 -2.65 0.35 -9.49
N ARG A 140 -3.40 0.76 -8.46
CA ARG A 140 -3.01 1.84 -7.53
C ARG A 140 -3.45 1.50 -6.11
N THR A 141 -2.70 2.01 -5.13
CA THR A 141 -3.15 1.98 -3.73
C THR A 141 -4.27 2.97 -3.48
N TRP A 142 -5.39 2.46 -2.95
CA TRP A 142 -6.55 3.27 -2.56
C TRP A 142 -6.53 3.64 -1.07
N GLN A 143 -7.15 4.77 -0.73
CA GLN A 143 -7.16 5.35 0.62
C GLN A 143 -7.66 4.36 1.68
N ALA A 144 -8.74 3.63 1.39
CA ALA A 144 -9.29 2.62 2.28
C ALA A 144 -8.27 1.52 2.64
N SER A 145 -7.45 1.08 1.67
CA SER A 145 -6.41 0.06 1.92
C SER A 145 -5.30 0.55 2.84
N LEU A 146 -4.97 1.85 2.81
CA LEU A 146 -4.02 2.47 3.74
C LEU A 146 -4.58 2.50 5.17
N ALA A 147 -5.85 2.87 5.33
CA ALA A 147 -6.52 2.87 6.63
C ALA A 147 -6.70 1.45 7.18
N LEU A 148 -7.05 0.48 6.33
CA LEU A 148 -7.15 -0.93 6.74
C LEU A 148 -5.79 -1.49 7.14
N SER A 149 -4.72 -1.13 6.42
CA SER A 149 -3.34 -1.49 6.77
C SER A 149 -2.93 -0.96 8.14
N GLU A 150 -3.24 0.31 8.43
CA GLU A 150 -3.02 0.91 9.74
C GLU A 150 -3.79 0.15 10.84
N TRP A 151 -5.06 -0.20 10.56
CA TRP A 151 -5.89 -0.96 11.49
C TRP A 151 -5.34 -2.37 11.74
N ILE A 152 -4.87 -3.07 10.70
CA ILE A 152 -4.23 -4.39 10.81
C ILE A 152 -3.01 -4.31 11.74
N ILE A 153 -2.14 -3.32 11.57
CA ILE A 153 -0.94 -3.16 12.41
C ILE A 153 -1.31 -2.90 13.88
N GLN A 154 -2.42 -2.21 14.14
CA GLN A 154 -2.91 -1.95 15.50
C GLN A 154 -3.64 -3.16 16.11
N ASN A 155 -4.03 -4.15 15.29
CA ASN A 155 -4.82 -5.31 15.69
C ASN A 155 -4.17 -6.64 15.27
N LYS A 156 -2.84 -6.75 15.35
CA LYS A 156 -2.09 -7.93 14.82
C LYS A 156 -2.57 -9.26 15.38
N GLU A 157 -2.78 -9.31 16.70
CA GLU A 157 -3.26 -10.51 17.42
C GLU A 157 -4.60 -11.01 16.88
N HIS A 158 -5.39 -10.13 16.28
CA HIS A 158 -6.67 -10.48 15.66
C HIS A 158 -6.50 -11.43 14.47
N PHE A 159 -5.32 -11.44 13.83
CA PHE A 159 -5.01 -12.25 12.65
C PHE A 159 -4.02 -13.38 12.93
N ASN A 160 -3.48 -13.50 14.15
CA ASN A 160 -2.50 -14.54 14.47
C ASN A 160 -3.14 -15.94 14.36
N GLU A 161 -2.39 -16.86 13.75
CA GLU A 161 -2.77 -18.24 13.46
C GLU A 161 -4.03 -18.39 12.60
N LYS A 162 -4.46 -17.31 11.92
CA LYS A 162 -5.63 -17.30 11.04
C LYS A 162 -5.27 -17.53 9.58
N SER A 163 -6.15 -18.22 8.88
CA SER A 163 -6.17 -18.34 7.42
C SER A 163 -7.01 -17.18 6.88
N VAL A 164 -6.40 -16.32 6.07
CA VAL A 164 -7.03 -15.07 5.61
C VAL A 164 -7.22 -15.12 4.10
N LEU A 165 -8.32 -14.58 3.59
CA LEU A 165 -8.50 -14.32 2.16
C LEU A 165 -8.77 -12.84 1.94
N GLU A 166 -8.08 -12.23 0.99
CA GLU A 166 -8.35 -10.88 0.55
C GLU A 166 -9.11 -10.88 -0.79
N LEU A 167 -10.29 -10.24 -0.80
CA LEU A 167 -11.07 -10.00 -2.01
C LEU A 167 -10.68 -8.67 -2.63
N GLY A 168 -10.33 -8.68 -3.92
CA GLY A 168 -9.93 -7.47 -4.63
C GLY A 168 -8.62 -6.91 -4.09
N SER A 169 -7.58 -7.75 -4.06
CA SER A 169 -6.26 -7.40 -3.52
C SER A 169 -5.60 -6.24 -4.26
N GLY A 170 -5.99 -5.96 -5.51
CA GLY A 170 -5.33 -4.94 -6.33
C GLY A 170 -3.84 -5.22 -6.41
N ILE A 171 -3.03 -4.21 -6.11
CA ILE A 171 -1.56 -4.33 -6.08
C ILE A 171 -0.97 -4.90 -4.78
N GLY A 172 -1.80 -5.27 -3.79
CA GLY A 172 -1.42 -6.14 -2.67
C GLY A 172 -0.95 -5.46 -1.39
N LEU A 173 -1.23 -4.17 -1.17
CA LEU A 173 -0.78 -3.44 0.02
C LEU A 173 -1.18 -4.16 1.33
N THR A 174 -2.47 -4.38 1.51
CA THR A 174 -3.09 -4.91 2.74
C THR A 174 -2.68 -6.36 3.00
N GLY A 175 -2.66 -7.20 1.96
CA GLY A 175 -2.08 -8.54 2.02
C GLY A 175 -0.62 -8.57 2.45
N LEU A 176 0.23 -7.69 1.91
CA LEU A 176 1.64 -7.57 2.31
C LEU A 176 1.80 -7.06 3.75
N VAL A 177 0.94 -6.15 4.20
CA VAL A 177 0.95 -5.66 5.58
C VAL A 177 0.61 -6.79 6.54
N LEU A 178 -0.43 -7.59 6.24
CA LEU A 178 -0.76 -8.79 7.01
C LEU A 178 0.43 -9.75 7.08
N GLN A 179 1.01 -10.10 5.92
CA GLN A 179 2.14 -11.04 5.82
C GLN A 179 3.36 -10.60 6.63
N LYS A 180 3.63 -9.28 6.69
CA LYS A 180 4.80 -8.73 7.41
C LYS A 180 4.53 -8.39 8.88
N SER A 181 3.26 -8.30 9.28
CA SER A 181 2.88 -7.77 10.60
C SER A 181 2.26 -8.81 11.53
N CYS A 182 1.72 -9.89 10.99
CA CYS A 182 0.95 -10.90 11.70
C CYS A 182 1.58 -12.29 11.52
N LEU A 183 1.40 -13.17 12.51
CA LEU A 183 1.77 -14.58 12.41
C LEU A 183 0.61 -15.37 11.78
N LEU A 184 0.38 -15.19 10.49
CA LEU A 184 -0.71 -15.86 9.80
C LEU A 184 -0.47 -17.36 9.69
N LYS A 185 -1.55 -18.14 9.65
CA LYS A 185 -1.48 -19.52 9.20
C LYS A 185 -1.29 -19.58 7.69
N PHE A 186 -2.03 -18.77 6.95
CA PHE A 186 -1.98 -18.69 5.48
C PHE A 186 -2.71 -17.43 4.99
N ILE A 187 -2.34 -16.88 3.82
CA ILE A 187 -3.13 -15.85 3.13
C ILE A 187 -3.35 -16.10 1.62
N TYR A 188 -4.60 -16.02 1.16
CA TYR A 188 -4.94 -15.91 -0.26
C TYR A 188 -5.13 -14.44 -0.64
N LEU A 189 -4.45 -14.01 -1.71
CA LEU A 189 -4.67 -12.72 -2.37
C LEU A 189 -5.41 -12.97 -3.67
N THR A 190 -6.57 -12.35 -3.85
CA THR A 190 -7.45 -12.64 -5.00
C THR A 190 -7.79 -11.37 -5.78
N ASP A 191 -7.73 -11.49 -7.10
CA ASP A 191 -8.20 -10.47 -8.05
C ASP A 191 -8.62 -11.20 -9.36
N CYS A 192 -9.13 -10.47 -10.35
CA CYS A 192 -9.58 -11.03 -11.63
C CYS A 192 -8.85 -10.44 -12.84
N HIS A 193 -8.32 -9.22 -12.73
CA HIS A 193 -7.76 -8.53 -13.88
C HIS A 193 -6.30 -8.96 -14.11
N SER A 194 -5.98 -9.47 -15.30
CA SER A 194 -4.65 -10.05 -15.60
C SER A 194 -3.50 -9.10 -15.30
N THR A 195 -3.57 -7.83 -15.73
CA THR A 195 -2.53 -6.83 -15.45
C THR A 195 -2.38 -6.53 -13.95
N VAL A 196 -3.48 -6.55 -13.19
CA VAL A 196 -3.45 -6.35 -11.74
C VAL A 196 -2.76 -7.53 -11.08
N LEU A 197 -3.11 -8.75 -11.47
CA LEU A 197 -2.53 -9.99 -10.97
C LEU A 197 -1.04 -10.11 -11.29
N GLU A 198 -0.62 -9.71 -12.49
CA GLU A 198 0.80 -9.64 -12.88
C GLU A 198 1.57 -8.66 -11.98
N ASN A 199 1.04 -7.44 -11.79
CA ASN A 199 1.67 -6.43 -10.95
C ASN A 199 1.66 -6.82 -9.46
N LEU A 200 0.60 -7.48 -8.99
CA LEU A 200 0.52 -8.07 -7.66
C LEU A 200 1.63 -9.12 -7.45
N CYS A 201 1.82 -10.02 -8.42
CA CYS A 201 2.92 -11.00 -8.38
C CYS A 201 4.30 -10.32 -8.31
N GLU A 202 4.53 -9.27 -9.10
CA GLU A 202 5.77 -8.49 -9.04
C GLU A 202 5.96 -7.84 -7.65
N ASN A 203 4.92 -7.22 -7.09
CA ASN A 203 4.98 -6.60 -5.78
C ASN A 203 5.24 -7.62 -4.66
N ILE A 204 4.62 -8.80 -4.71
CA ILE A 204 4.92 -9.87 -3.76
C ILE A 204 6.40 -10.28 -3.84
N LYS A 205 6.94 -10.49 -5.06
CA LYS A 205 8.35 -10.83 -5.25
C LYS A 205 9.28 -9.75 -4.70
N ILE A 206 8.99 -8.47 -4.95
CA ILE A 206 9.81 -7.35 -4.44
C ILE A 206 9.86 -7.34 -2.90
N ASN A 207 8.76 -7.70 -2.25
CA ASN A 207 8.60 -7.51 -0.80
C ASN A 207 8.94 -8.74 0.04
N ILE A 208 8.94 -9.92 -0.54
CA ILE A 208 9.19 -11.20 0.14
C ILE A 208 10.59 -11.76 -0.18
N SER A 209 11.30 -11.20 -1.17
CA SER A 209 12.68 -11.60 -1.50
C SER A 209 13.71 -10.73 -0.78
N GLU A 210 14.22 -11.19 0.37
CA GLU A 210 15.53 -10.80 0.96
C GLU A 210 15.88 -11.63 2.22
N THR A 211 14.95 -12.44 2.74
CA THR A 211 15.24 -13.53 3.67
C THR A 211 15.00 -14.86 2.96
N ASP A 212 16.04 -15.69 2.92
CA ASP A 212 16.09 -17.07 2.40
C ASP A 212 16.53 -17.22 0.94
N ASN A 213 17.86 -17.35 0.80
CA ASN A 213 18.50 -18.04 -0.32
C ASN A 213 17.94 -19.46 -0.41
N VAL A 214 16.97 -19.70 -1.29
CA VAL A 214 16.67 -21.05 -1.76
C VAL A 214 16.49 -21.01 -3.28
N ASP A 215 17.23 -21.90 -3.93
CA ASP A 215 17.37 -22.06 -5.37
C ASP A 215 16.05 -22.12 -6.14
N ASN A 216 16.04 -21.41 -7.26
CA ASN A 216 15.13 -21.59 -8.38
C ASN A 216 15.09 -23.06 -8.86
N ARG A 217 14.18 -23.91 -8.37
CA ARG A 217 13.70 -25.10 -9.09
C ARG A 217 12.26 -25.46 -8.71
N ASN A 218 11.36 -25.33 -9.68
CA ASN A 218 10.12 -26.11 -9.84
C ASN A 218 9.26 -26.31 -8.58
N LEU A 219 8.49 -25.29 -8.18
CA LEU A 219 7.39 -25.47 -7.23
C LEU A 219 6.07 -25.56 -8.01
N LEU A 220 5.77 -26.77 -8.49
CA LEU A 220 4.40 -27.19 -8.77
C LEU A 220 3.67 -27.17 -7.43
N VAL A 221 2.97 -26.08 -7.13
CA VAL A 221 2.15 -26.00 -5.92
C VAL A 221 0.94 -26.91 -6.12
N ASN A 222 0.87 -27.89 -5.25
CA ASN A 222 -0.25 -28.82 -5.11
C ASN A 222 -1.36 -28.13 -4.30
N THR A 223 -1.88 -27.00 -4.79
CA THR A 223 -3.16 -26.47 -4.29
C THR A 223 -4.26 -27.13 -5.11
N ASN A 224 -5.31 -27.60 -4.44
CA ASN A 224 -6.51 -28.14 -5.12
C ASN A 224 -7.17 -27.08 -6.06
N ILE A 225 -6.72 -25.82 -5.97
CA ILE A 225 -7.17 -24.65 -6.73
C ILE A 225 -6.64 -24.63 -8.19
N GLY A 226 -5.77 -25.57 -8.57
CA GLY A 226 -5.42 -25.83 -9.97
C GLY A 226 -4.75 -24.65 -10.69
N ASN A 227 -5.20 -24.35 -11.92
CA ASN A 227 -4.63 -23.32 -12.81
C ASN A 227 -4.94 -21.87 -12.38
N ARG A 228 -5.68 -21.66 -11.28
CA ARG A 228 -5.97 -20.33 -10.75
C ARG A 228 -4.83 -19.77 -9.90
N CYS A 229 -3.97 -20.62 -9.35
CA CYS A 229 -2.82 -20.18 -8.57
C CYS A 229 -1.72 -19.64 -9.50
N LEU A 230 -1.43 -18.35 -9.40
CA LEU A 230 -0.45 -17.66 -10.24
C LEU A 230 0.93 -17.58 -9.60
N HIS A 231 0.97 -17.56 -8.27
CA HIS A 231 2.19 -17.46 -7.51
C HIS A 231 1.98 -17.95 -6.08
N THR A 232 3.01 -18.58 -5.53
CA THR A 232 3.20 -18.79 -4.09
C THR A 232 4.59 -18.34 -3.72
N ASN A 233 4.78 -17.94 -2.46
CA ASN A 233 6.12 -17.65 -1.97
C ASN A 233 6.93 -18.94 -1.70
N ASN A 234 8.19 -18.77 -1.29
CA ASN A 234 9.16 -19.85 -1.07
C ASN A 234 8.69 -20.91 -0.06
N ASP A 235 7.82 -20.53 0.86
CA ASP A 235 7.03 -21.44 1.69
C ASP A 235 5.58 -21.44 1.18
N PRO A 236 5.18 -22.39 0.31
CA PRO A 236 3.83 -22.48 -0.25
C PRO A 236 2.73 -22.58 0.80
N SER A 237 3.07 -22.82 2.06
CA SER A 237 2.14 -22.88 3.18
C SER A 237 1.82 -21.52 3.80
N THR A 238 2.29 -20.40 3.22
CA THR A 238 2.08 -19.08 3.84
C THR A 238 1.35 -18.05 2.96
N LEU A 239 1.56 -18.02 1.63
CA LEU A 239 0.87 -17.06 0.74
C LEU A 239 0.62 -17.63 -0.66
N SER A 240 -0.56 -17.36 -1.23
CA SER A 240 -0.84 -17.61 -2.66
C SER A 240 -1.63 -16.48 -3.31
N ILE A 241 -1.30 -16.19 -4.57
CA ILE A 241 -2.05 -15.29 -5.45
C ILE A 241 -2.94 -16.12 -6.37
N LEU A 242 -4.23 -15.80 -6.41
CA LEU A 242 -5.22 -16.49 -7.21
C LEU A 242 -5.90 -15.55 -8.20
N ASN A 243 -6.06 -16.02 -9.45
CA ASN A 243 -7.06 -15.48 -10.35
C ASN A 243 -8.44 -16.03 -9.96
N LEU A 244 -9.21 -15.22 -9.24
CA LEU A 244 -10.50 -15.62 -8.72
C LEU A 244 -11.53 -14.48 -8.83
N PRO A 245 -12.14 -14.33 -10.03
CA PRO A 245 -13.31 -13.48 -10.21
C PRO A 245 -14.43 -13.82 -9.22
N TRP A 246 -15.22 -12.81 -8.83
CA TRP A 246 -16.30 -13.00 -7.86
C TRP A 246 -17.39 -13.94 -8.38
N GLU A 247 -17.61 -13.94 -9.70
CA GLU A 247 -18.55 -14.80 -10.43
C GLU A 247 -18.21 -16.29 -10.31
N ASP A 248 -16.93 -16.61 -10.10
CA ASP A 248 -16.44 -17.99 -10.11
C ASP A 248 -16.63 -18.69 -8.75
N PHE A 249 -16.97 -17.95 -7.69
CA PHE A 249 -17.18 -18.53 -6.37
C PHE A 249 -18.38 -19.48 -6.35
N ASN A 250 -18.12 -20.71 -5.96
CA ASN A 250 -19.11 -21.76 -5.78
C ASN A 250 -18.60 -22.80 -4.77
N SER A 251 -19.43 -23.79 -4.45
CA SER A 251 -19.10 -24.80 -3.43
C SER A 251 -17.87 -25.65 -3.75
N GLU A 252 -17.52 -25.86 -5.01
CA GLU A 252 -16.33 -26.64 -5.41
C GLU A 252 -15.06 -25.83 -5.18
N ILE A 253 -15.04 -24.59 -5.67
CA ILE A 253 -13.92 -23.66 -5.42
C ILE A 253 -13.69 -23.45 -3.93
N CYS A 254 -14.75 -23.29 -3.15
CA CYS A 254 -14.63 -23.14 -1.69
C CYS A 254 -14.06 -24.39 -1.00
N LYS A 255 -14.38 -25.60 -1.48
CA LYS A 255 -13.75 -26.83 -0.98
C LYS A 255 -12.25 -26.86 -1.32
N ASP A 256 -11.87 -26.37 -2.50
CA ASP A 256 -10.48 -26.29 -2.92
C ASP A 256 -9.68 -25.24 -2.14
N LEU A 257 -10.32 -24.11 -1.79
CA LEU A 257 -9.77 -23.08 -0.91
C LEU A 257 -9.53 -23.61 0.51
N GLY A 258 -10.43 -24.47 1.00
CA GLY A 258 -10.39 -25.00 2.36
C GLY A 258 -10.93 -24.01 3.40
N ALA A 259 -10.54 -24.20 4.66
CA ALA A 259 -11.03 -23.37 5.76
C ALA A 259 -10.39 -21.96 5.72
N ILE A 260 -11.23 -20.93 5.77
CA ILE A 260 -10.82 -19.52 5.82
C ILE A 260 -11.45 -18.91 7.07
N ASP A 261 -10.63 -18.39 7.98
CA ASP A 261 -11.10 -17.81 9.24
C ASP A 261 -11.65 -16.39 9.01
N LYS A 262 -10.95 -15.59 8.19
CA LYS A 262 -11.25 -14.17 7.98
C LYS A 262 -11.16 -13.79 6.52
N VAL A 263 -12.06 -12.92 6.09
CA VAL A 263 -11.98 -12.26 4.80
C VAL A 263 -11.73 -10.78 5.00
N ILE A 264 -10.78 -10.21 4.26
CA ILE A 264 -10.54 -8.76 4.22
C ILE A 264 -10.84 -8.21 2.83
N ALA A 265 -11.24 -6.93 2.77
CA ALA A 265 -11.40 -6.23 1.51
C ALA A 265 -11.22 -4.71 1.68
N ALA A 266 -10.63 -4.05 0.69
CA ALA A 266 -10.45 -2.60 0.69
C ALA A 266 -10.94 -1.97 -0.61
N ASP A 267 -11.86 -1.02 -0.49
CA ASP A 267 -12.40 -0.21 -1.59
C ASP A 267 -13.04 -1.01 -2.74
N ILE A 268 -13.66 -2.15 -2.44
CA ILE A 268 -14.35 -3.02 -3.42
C ILE A 268 -15.81 -2.63 -3.70
N VAL A 269 -16.33 -1.60 -3.04
CA VAL A 269 -17.71 -1.11 -3.15
C VAL A 269 -17.69 0.22 -3.91
N TYR A 270 -17.83 0.14 -5.23
CA TYR A 270 -17.80 1.30 -6.13
C TYR A 270 -18.76 1.19 -7.31
N ASP A 271 -19.21 -0.02 -7.66
CA ASP A 271 -20.15 -0.28 -8.74
C ASP A 271 -21.21 -1.27 -8.25
N THR A 272 -22.48 -0.84 -8.25
CA THR A 272 -23.62 -1.64 -7.79
C THR A 272 -23.88 -2.84 -8.69
N ASP A 273 -23.48 -2.77 -9.97
CA ASP A 273 -23.66 -3.88 -10.92
C ASP A 273 -22.83 -5.12 -10.51
N LEU A 274 -21.80 -4.93 -9.68
CA LEU A 274 -20.96 -6.02 -9.17
C LEU A 274 -21.48 -6.63 -7.85
N PHE A 275 -22.51 -6.07 -7.23
CA PHE A 275 -22.98 -6.50 -5.93
C PHE A 275 -23.51 -7.93 -5.94
N GLU A 276 -24.18 -8.36 -7.00
CA GLU A 276 -24.67 -9.74 -7.10
C GLU A 276 -23.52 -10.76 -7.00
N SER A 277 -22.50 -10.60 -7.84
CA SER A 277 -21.29 -11.44 -7.82
C SER A 277 -20.56 -11.37 -6.49
N LEU A 278 -20.36 -10.16 -5.95
CA LEU A 278 -19.66 -9.95 -4.68
C LEU A 278 -20.40 -10.62 -3.51
N MET A 279 -21.72 -10.42 -3.42
CA MET A 279 -22.52 -11.01 -2.35
C MET A 279 -22.57 -12.55 -2.47
N ASN A 280 -22.60 -13.10 -3.69
CA ASN A 280 -22.47 -14.53 -3.90
C ASN A 280 -21.12 -15.07 -3.42
N ALA A 281 -20.01 -14.38 -3.72
CA ALA A 281 -18.68 -14.75 -3.25
C ALA A 281 -18.59 -14.76 -1.72
N ILE A 282 -19.05 -13.69 -1.06
CA ILE A 282 -19.06 -13.58 0.41
C ILE A 282 -19.92 -14.70 1.03
N LYS A 283 -21.09 -14.97 0.46
CA LYS A 283 -21.97 -16.05 0.92
C LYS A 283 -21.30 -17.43 0.75
N CYS A 284 -20.67 -17.71 -0.38
CA CYS A 284 -19.98 -18.98 -0.61
C CYS A 284 -18.82 -19.18 0.38
N LEU A 285 -18.01 -18.13 0.60
CA LEU A 285 -16.95 -18.15 1.59
C LEU A 285 -17.48 -18.43 3.00
N LYS A 286 -18.59 -17.79 3.38
CA LYS A 286 -19.26 -18.02 4.66
C LYS A 286 -19.77 -19.46 4.79
N ASP A 287 -20.57 -19.93 3.83
CA ASP A 287 -21.28 -21.20 3.91
C ASP A 287 -20.35 -22.42 3.75
N TYR A 288 -19.27 -22.29 2.97
CA TYR A 288 -18.43 -23.43 2.57
C TYR A 288 -16.98 -23.37 3.10
N CYS A 289 -16.43 -22.18 3.40
CA CYS A 289 -15.08 -22.05 3.97
C CYS A 289 -15.10 -21.83 5.50
N GLY A 290 -16.28 -21.57 6.09
CA GLY A 290 -16.42 -21.35 7.53
C GLY A 290 -15.94 -19.98 8.01
N VAL A 291 -16.04 -18.94 7.16
CA VAL A 291 -15.60 -17.57 7.51
C VAL A 291 -16.36 -17.05 8.72
N GLU A 292 -15.61 -16.74 9.79
CA GLU A 292 -16.14 -16.23 11.06
C GLU A 292 -16.35 -14.71 11.00
N GLU A 293 -15.56 -14.02 10.18
CA GLU A 293 -15.57 -12.56 10.12
C GLU A 293 -15.15 -12.02 8.75
N PHE A 294 -15.93 -11.05 8.27
CA PHE A 294 -15.59 -10.21 7.12
C PHE A 294 -15.19 -8.82 7.60
N ILE A 295 -14.04 -8.31 7.16
CA ILE A 295 -13.51 -7.00 7.54
C ILE A 295 -13.35 -6.17 6.28
N PHE A 296 -13.98 -5.01 6.25
CA PHE A 296 -14.07 -4.21 5.03
C PHE A 296 -13.77 -2.75 5.33
N SER A 297 -12.99 -2.14 4.45
CA SER A 297 -12.75 -0.71 4.46
C SER A 297 -13.20 -0.08 3.15
N CYS A 298 -13.77 1.11 3.21
CA CYS A 298 -14.15 1.86 2.03
C CYS A 298 -13.91 3.35 2.19
N THR A 299 -13.64 3.99 1.06
CA THR A 299 -13.72 5.43 0.92
C THR A 299 -15.16 5.77 0.55
N GLU A 300 -15.90 6.44 1.43
CA GLU A 300 -17.31 6.74 1.20
C GLU A 300 -17.46 7.89 0.19
N ARG A 301 -17.43 7.54 -1.09
CA ARG A 301 -17.64 8.47 -2.22
C ARG A 301 -19.11 8.68 -2.52
N ASN A 302 -19.92 7.65 -2.30
CA ASN A 302 -21.37 7.67 -2.41
C ASN A 302 -21.97 6.90 -1.22
N SER A 303 -22.73 7.61 -0.38
CA SER A 303 -23.37 7.02 0.80
C SER A 303 -24.47 6.02 0.43
N GLU A 304 -25.19 6.22 -0.67
CA GLU A 304 -26.27 5.33 -1.11
C GLU A 304 -25.71 3.95 -1.51
N THR A 305 -24.61 3.93 -2.28
CA THR A 305 -23.92 2.70 -2.66
C THR A 305 -23.43 1.93 -1.44
N LEU A 306 -22.89 2.63 -0.43
CA LEU A 306 -22.47 2.01 0.82
C LEU A 306 -23.66 1.46 1.62
N ASP A 307 -24.74 2.23 1.74
CA ASP A 307 -25.95 1.83 2.48
C ASP A 307 -26.62 0.60 1.87
N GLU A 308 -26.63 0.51 0.53
CA GLU A 308 -27.09 -0.67 -0.19
C GLU A 308 -26.24 -1.90 0.13
N PHE A 309 -24.90 -1.77 0.03
CA PHE A 309 -23.99 -2.86 0.40
C PHE A 309 -24.17 -3.31 1.87
N LEU A 310 -24.27 -2.36 2.81
CA LEU A 310 -24.51 -2.66 4.22
C LEU A 310 -25.85 -3.38 4.43
N THR A 311 -26.88 -3.03 3.65
CA THR A 311 -28.19 -3.70 3.69
C THR A 311 -28.11 -5.14 3.21
N LEU A 312 -27.35 -5.41 2.16
CA LEU A 312 -27.09 -6.77 1.68
C LEU A 312 -26.29 -7.58 2.70
N MET A 313 -25.26 -7.00 3.32
CA MET A 313 -24.45 -7.67 4.35
C MET A 313 -25.25 -8.03 5.61
N ARG A 314 -26.29 -7.26 5.99
CA ARG A 314 -27.21 -7.60 7.10
C ARG A 314 -27.98 -8.90 6.88
N GLN A 315 -28.11 -9.34 5.63
CA GLN A 315 -28.78 -10.61 5.31
C GLN A 315 -27.86 -11.81 5.54
N LEU A 316 -26.54 -11.60 5.49
CA LEU A 316 -25.54 -12.65 5.66
C LEU A 316 -24.99 -12.75 7.08
N PHE A 317 -24.81 -11.62 7.78
CA PHE A 317 -24.18 -11.54 9.10
C PHE A 317 -25.10 -10.91 10.13
N ARG A 318 -25.05 -11.38 11.38
CA ARG A 318 -25.92 -10.89 12.47
C ARG A 318 -25.43 -9.61 13.13
N VAL A 319 -24.11 -9.45 13.20
CA VAL A 319 -23.47 -8.31 13.85
C VAL A 319 -22.72 -7.49 12.81
N ILE A 320 -23.01 -6.19 12.77
CA ILE A 320 -22.28 -5.22 11.95
C ILE A 320 -21.75 -4.14 12.89
N GLU A 321 -20.43 -4.03 12.93
CA GLU A 321 -19.71 -3.11 13.77
C GLU A 321 -18.90 -2.17 12.89
N GLN A 322 -19.23 -0.87 12.90
CA GLN A 322 -18.32 0.13 12.36
C GLN A 322 -17.24 0.39 13.39
N VAL A 323 -15.97 0.15 13.02
CA VAL A 323 -14.83 0.44 13.89
C VAL A 323 -14.32 1.85 13.64
N THR A 324 -13.71 2.43 14.67
CA THR A 324 -13.06 3.74 14.56
C THR A 324 -11.92 3.65 13.56
N THR A 325 -11.95 4.52 12.55
CA THR A 325 -10.86 4.68 11.59
C THR A 325 -9.59 5.10 12.34
N PRO A 326 -8.46 4.38 12.15
CA PRO A 326 -7.25 4.66 12.90
C PRO A 326 -6.64 6.01 12.50
N ASN A 327 -5.89 6.61 13.42
CA ASN A 327 -5.09 7.80 13.13
C ASN A 327 -3.99 7.47 12.11
N GLN A 328 -3.67 8.43 11.25
CA GLN A 328 -2.57 8.35 10.27
C GLN A 328 -1.20 8.36 10.96
N SER A 329 -0.80 7.24 11.58
CA SER A 329 0.47 7.14 12.29
C SER A 329 1.58 6.54 11.41
N ILE A 330 1.22 5.58 10.56
CA ILE A 330 2.12 4.86 9.65
C ILE A 330 1.81 5.23 8.21
N PHE A 331 0.58 5.08 7.77
CA PHE A 331 0.19 5.38 6.38
C PHE A 331 -0.37 6.79 6.27
N ILE A 332 -0.11 7.42 5.12
CA ILE A 332 -0.55 8.78 4.83
C ILE A 332 -1.58 8.70 3.72
N TRP A 333 -2.78 9.24 3.96
CA TRP A 333 -3.85 9.32 2.98
C TRP A 333 -4.55 10.69 3.03
N PRO A 334 -5.09 11.19 1.92
CA PRO A 334 -5.89 12.40 1.93
C PRO A 334 -7.11 12.30 2.85
N ASN A 335 -7.43 13.38 3.57
CA ASN A 335 -8.61 13.48 4.45
C ASN A 335 -9.82 14.13 3.76
N ASP A 336 -9.82 14.15 2.44
CA ASP A 336 -10.84 14.79 1.61
C ASP A 336 -12.16 13.99 1.58
N THR A 337 -12.06 12.67 1.63
CA THR A 337 -13.21 11.76 1.65
C THR A 337 -13.17 10.87 2.89
N PRO A 338 -14.27 10.71 3.65
CA PRO A 338 -14.28 9.89 4.84
C PRO A 338 -14.01 8.42 4.50
N ILE A 339 -13.19 7.78 5.33
CA ILE A 339 -12.94 6.35 5.26
C ILE A 339 -13.66 5.68 6.43
N LYS A 340 -14.36 4.59 6.13
CA LYS A 340 -15.06 3.78 7.11
C LYS A 340 -14.49 2.36 7.09
N ILE A 341 -14.42 1.73 8.26
CA ILE A 341 -14.03 0.33 8.41
C ILE A 341 -15.16 -0.39 9.16
N PHE A 342 -15.55 -1.55 8.65
CA PHE A 342 -16.64 -2.37 9.16
C PHE A 342 -16.16 -3.79 9.42
N ARG A 343 -16.76 -4.41 10.43
CA ARG A 343 -16.59 -5.82 10.76
C ARG A 343 -17.97 -6.47 10.77
N PHE A 344 -18.08 -7.60 10.09
CA PHE A 344 -19.31 -8.37 9.98
C PHE A 344 -19.06 -9.75 10.57
N LYS A 345 -19.90 -10.17 11.53
CA LYS A 345 -19.76 -11.40 12.30
C LYS A 345 -21.11 -12.09 12.46
N ASP A 346 -21.09 -13.39 12.70
CA ASP A 346 -22.29 -14.20 13.00
C ASP A 346 -22.78 -14.13 14.45
#